data_AF-A0A969K4T2-F1
#
_entry.id   AF-A0A969K4T2-F1
#
_cell.length_a   1.000
_cell.length_b   1.000
_cell.length_c   1.000
_cell.angle_alpha   90.00
_cell.angle_beta   90.00
_cell.angle_gamma   90.00
#
_symmetry.space_group_name_H-M   'P 1'
#
loop_
_entity.id
_entity.type
_entity.pdbx_description
1 polymer ?
#
loop_
_entity_poly.entity_id
_entity_poly.type
_entity_poly.pdbx_seq_one_letter_code
_entity_poly.pdbx_strand_id
1 'polypeptide(L)' 'MSALAQEILESFDRLPDTEQLEIALEILRRLVNVDFPPLTDEDLALNAEELFLALDQQKGALI' A
#
# COMPACT_ATOMS: atom_id res chain seq x y z
N MET A 1 -21.38 -5.02 3.02
CA MET A 1 -20.63 -5.87 2.08
C MET A 1 -21.40 -7.16 1.87
N SER A 2 -21.33 -7.76 0.67
CA SER A 2 -21.87 -9.10 0.45
C SER A 2 -21.01 -10.14 1.20
N ALA A 3 -21.57 -11.32 1.48
CA ALA A 3 -20.82 -12.42 2.10
C ALA A 3 -19.56 -12.78 1.29
N LEU A 4 -19.66 -12.73 -0.04
CA LEU A 4 -18.53 -12.94 -0.95
C LEU A 4 -17.43 -11.89 -0.76
N ALA A 5 -17.80 -10.61 -0.61
CA ALA A 5 -16.81 -9.55 -0.39
C ALA A 5 -16.08 -9.71 0.95
N GLN A 6 -16.76 -10.24 1.97
CA GLN A 6 -16.15 -10.51 3.27
C GLN A 6 -15.19 -11.70 3.21
N GLU A 7 -15.57 -12.79 2.54
CA GLU A 7 -14.71 -13.96 2.32
C GLU A 7 -13.42 -13.62 1.56
N ILE A 8 -13.52 -12.69 0.59
CA ILE A 8 -12.35 -12.18 -0.13
C ILE A 8 -11.39 -11.44 0.82
N LEU A 9 -11.90 -10.58 1.71
CA LEU A 9 -11.06 -9.89 2.69
C LEU A 9 -10.43 -10.87 3.70
N GLU A 10 -11.22 -11.79 4.24
CA GLU A 10 -10.71 -12.78 5.19
C GLU A 10 -9.65 -13.70 4.56
N SER A 11 -9.76 -13.96 3.26
CA SER A 11 -8.73 -14.71 2.51
C SER A 11 -7.50 -13.86 2.26
N PHE A 12 -7.67 -12.57 1.95
CA PHE A 12 -6.59 -11.60 1.75
C PHE A 12 -5.75 -11.40 3.01
N ASP A 13 -6.39 -11.21 4.17
CA ASP A 13 -5.72 -11.02 5.48
C ASP A 13 -4.86 -12.23 5.90
N ARG A 14 -5.10 -13.41 5.33
CA ARG A 14 -4.34 -14.63 5.63
C ARG A 14 -3.10 -14.80 4.75
N LEU A 15 -2.94 -13.99 3.72
CA LEU A 15 -1.81 -14.08 2.80
C LEU A 15 -0.57 -13.44 3.41
N PRO A 16 0.64 -13.90 3.04
CA PRO A 16 1.88 -13.18 3.34
C PRO A 16 1.87 -11.76 2.75
N ASP A 17 2.59 -10.84 3.38
CA ASP A 17 2.65 -9.42 2.98
C ASP A 17 2.99 -9.23 1.48
N THR A 18 3.87 -10.07 0.95
CA THR A 18 4.26 -10.03 -0.48
C THR A 18 3.07 -10.34 -1.39
N GLU A 19 2.28 -11.36 -1.06
CA GLU A 19 1.13 -11.78 -1.86
C GLU A 19 -0.03 -10.78 -1.70
N GLN A 20 -0.20 -10.20 -0.50
CA GLN A 20 -1.15 -9.11 -0.28
C GLN A 20 -0.83 -7.91 -1.18
N LEU A 21 0.45 -7.52 -1.27
CA LEU A 21 0.89 -6.42 -2.12
C LEU A 21 0.64 -6.70 -3.61
N GLU A 22 0.93 -7.93 -4.08
CA GLU A 22 0.68 -8.32 -5.47
C GLU A 22 -0.81 -8.26 -5.84
N ILE A 23 -1.68 -8.78 -4.96
CA ILE A 23 -3.13 -8.73 -5.16
C ILE A 23 -3.64 -7.28 -5.11
N ALA A 24 -3.16 -6.47 -4.18
CA ALA A 24 -3.54 -5.06 -4.09
C ALA A 24 -3.17 -4.30 -5.38
N LEU A 25 -1.96 -4.52 -5.92
CA LEU A 25 -1.53 -3.93 -7.19
C LEU A 25 -2.39 -4.38 -8.38
N GLU A 26 -2.74 -5.66 -8.45
CA GLU A 26 -3.61 -6.20 -9.51
C GLU A 26 -5.04 -5.65 -9.42
N ILE A 27 -5.59 -5.54 -8.19
CA ILE A 27 -6.88 -4.90 -7.96
C ILE A 27 -6.82 -3.43 -8.39
N LEU A 28 -5.79 -2.69 -7.99
CA LEU A 28 -5.59 -1.29 -8.40
C LEU A 28 -5.50 -1.16 -9.92
N ARG A 29 -4.74 -2.01 -10.61
CA ARG A 29 -4.67 -2.05 -12.09
C ARG A 29 -5.99 -2.38 -12.77
N ARG A 30 -6.84 -3.21 -12.16
CA ARG A 30 -8.18 -3.49 -12.68
C ARG A 30 -9.15 -2.36 -12.39
N LEU A 31 -8.92 -1.63 -11.30
CA LEU A 31 -9.66 -0.45 -10.93
C LEU A 31 -9.22 0.79 -11.71
N VAL A 32 -8.08 0.82 -12.41
CA VAL A 32 -7.49 1.94 -13.20
C VAL A 32 -8.38 2.56 -14.30
N ASN A 33 -9.65 2.19 -14.40
CA ASN A 33 -10.68 3.15 -14.86
C ASN A 33 -11.00 4.23 -13.81
N VAL A 34 -10.38 4.17 -12.63
CA VAL A 34 -10.33 5.19 -11.61
C VAL A 34 -9.14 6.08 -11.98
N ASP A 35 -9.44 7.28 -12.45
CA ASP A 35 -8.47 8.35 -12.69
C ASP A 35 -7.66 8.60 -11.41
N PHE A 36 -6.53 7.90 -11.26
CA PHE A 36 -5.51 8.33 -10.33
C PHE A 36 -4.89 9.59 -10.91
N PRO A 37 -4.92 10.73 -10.19
CA PRO A 37 -4.20 11.90 -10.64
C PRO A 37 -2.74 11.49 -10.88
N PRO A 38 -2.10 12.03 -11.92
CA PRO A 38 -0.70 11.72 -12.18
C PRO A 38 0.12 12.01 -10.93
N LEU A 39 0.90 11.03 -10.49
CA LEU A 39 1.82 11.20 -9.37
C LEU A 39 2.74 12.38 -9.68
N THR A 40 2.74 13.39 -8.82
CA THR A 40 3.57 14.59 -9.02
C THR A 40 4.95 14.38 -8.41
N ASP A 41 5.93 15.17 -8.86
CA ASP A 41 7.27 15.19 -8.24
C ASP A 41 7.21 15.60 -6.76
N GLU A 42 6.22 16.42 -6.38
CA GLU A 42 6.00 16.83 -5.00
C GLU A 42 5.48 15.67 -4.14
N ASP A 43 4.54 14.86 -4.65
CA ASP A 43 4.08 13.64 -3.99
C ASP A 43 5.23 12.64 -3.77
N LEU A 44 6.15 12.54 -4.73
CA LEU A 44 7.34 11.70 -4.61
C LEU A 44 8.31 12.22 -3.55
N ALA A 45 8.55 13.53 -3.51
CA ALA A 45 9.43 14.15 -2.53
C ALA A 45 8.90 14.00 -1.10
N LEU A 46 7.59 14.22 -0.91
CA LEU A 46 6.92 14.04 0.39
C LEU A 46 7.00 12.59 0.87
N ASN A 47 6.66 11.63 0.01
CA ASN A 47 6.76 10.21 0.35
C ASN A 47 8.20 9.80 0.72
N ALA A 48 9.20 10.33 0.00
CA ALA A 48 10.60 10.08 0.32
C ALA A 48 10.96 10.62 1.70
N GLU A 49 10.58 11.87 2.01
CA GLU A 49 10.83 12.50 3.31
C GLU A 49 10.19 11.71 4.46
N GLU A 50 8.94 11.26 4.31
CA GLU A 50 8.27 10.42 5.31
C GLU A 50 9.00 9.09 5.53
N LEU A 51 9.45 8.43 4.47
CA LEU A 51 10.22 7.19 4.57
C LEU A 51 11.58 7.40 5.26
N PHE A 52 12.30 8.47 4.91
CA PHE A 52 13.57 8.80 5.57
C PHE A 52 13.38 9.10 7.05
N LEU A 53 12.35 9.88 7.40
CA LEU A 53 12.03 10.19 8.79
C LEU A 53 11.65 8.93 9.59
N ALA A 54 10.82 8.05 9.04
CA ALA A 54 10.46 6.79 9.68
C ALA A 54 11.69 5.89 9.91
N LEU A 55 12.59 5.82 8.93
CA LEU A 55 13.83 5.05 9.05
C LEU A 55 14.80 5.63 10.10
N ASP A 56 14.89 6.96 10.19
CA ASP A 56 15.70 7.62 11.23
C ASP A 56 15.12 7.43 12.63
N GLN A 57 13.79 7.46 12.78
CA GLN A 57 13.15 7.11 14.06
C GLN A 57 13.41 5.65 14.45
N GLN A 58 13.32 4.72 13.50
CA GLN A 58 13.59 3.31 13.75
C GLN A 58 15.05 3.05 14.14
N LYS A 59 16.00 3.77 13.52
CA LYS A 59 17.44 3.65 13.84
C LYS A 59 17.82 4.39 15.13
N GLY A 60 17.18 5.51 15.43
CA GLY A 60 17.39 6.30 16.64
C GLY A 60 16.82 5.65 17.91
N ALA A 61 15.90 4.70 17.79
CA ALA A 61 15.37 3.91 18.91
C ALA A 61 16.24 2.70 19.30
N LEU A 62 17.33 2.44 18.57
CA LEU A 62 18.22 1.28 18.73
C LEU A 62 19.56 1.62 19.44
N ILE A 63 19.64 2.80 20.08
CA ILE A 63 20.79 3.29 20.88
C ILE A 63 20.41 3.48 22.34
#